data_AF-A0A830EC06-F1
#
_entry.id   AF-A0A830EC06-F1
#
_cell.length_a   1.000
_cell.length_b   1.000
_cell.length_c   1.000
_cell.angle_alpha   90.00
_cell.angle_beta   90.00
_cell.angle_gamma   90.00
#
_symmetry.space_group_name_H-M   'P 1'
#
loop_
_entity.id
_entity.type
_entity.pdbx_description
1 polymer ?
#
loop_
_entity_poly.entity_id
_entity_poly.type
_entity_poly.pdbx_seq_one_letter_code
_entity_poly.pdbx_strand_id
1 'polypeptide(L)' 'MHKGAAMCHVSVIEFFHNYAEPDEFFNKAVLEVGSRYVNGSVRPFIERFLKPRLYVGIDLEPGLFVDVVVFTETLEHVRN' A
#
# COMPACT_ATOMS: atom_id res chain seq x y z
N MET A 1 -10.11 4.37 -27.24
CA MET A 1 -10.29 3.38 -26.15
C MET A 1 -9.94 4.05 -24.83
N HIS A 2 -10.94 4.55 -24.10
CA HIS A 2 -10.73 5.09 -22.75
C HIS A 2 -10.52 3.92 -21.79
N LYS A 3 -9.28 3.72 -21.33
CA LYS A 3 -9.00 2.81 -20.22
C LYS A 3 -9.70 3.38 -18.98
N GLY A 4 -10.73 2.69 -18.49
CA GLY A 4 -11.39 3.05 -17.24
C GLY A 4 -10.35 3.09 -16.13
N ALA A 5 -10.26 4.23 -15.45
CA ALA A 5 -9.43 4.36 -14.27
C ALA A 5 -9.92 3.33 -13.25
N ALA A 6 -9.07 2.38 -12.87
CA ALA A 6 -9.35 1.50 -11.74
C ALA A 6 -9.37 2.38 -10.48
N MET A 7 -10.56 2.78 -10.07
CA MET A 7 -10.76 3.58 -8.88
C MET A 7 -10.69 2.62 -7.70
N CYS A 8 -9.81 2.88 -6.74
CA CYS A 8 -9.90 2.21 -5.44
C CYS A 8 -11.33 2.40 -4.94
N HIS A 9 -11.99 1.31 -4.56
CA HIS A 9 -13.37 1.37 -4.14
C HIS A 9 -13.52 2.41 -3.02
N VAL A 10 -14.48 3.33 -3.15
CA VAL A 10 -14.61 4.51 -2.28
C VAL A 10 -14.62 4.12 -0.80
N SER A 11 -15.23 2.98 -0.45
CA SER A 11 -15.26 2.47 0.92
C SER A 11 -13.87 2.22 1.54
N VAL A 12 -12.85 1.91 0.73
CA VAL A 12 -11.47 1.71 1.19
C VAL A 12 -10.82 3.05 1.51
N ILE A 13 -11.06 4.07 0.66
CA ILE A 13 -10.59 5.43 0.93
C ILE A 13 -11.29 6.00 2.17
N GLU A 14 -12.60 5.78 2.32
CA GLU A 14 -13.34 6.19 3.51
C GLU A 14 -12.84 5.47 4.77
N PHE A 15 -12.52 4.18 4.68
CA PHE A 15 -11.91 3.46 5.80
C PHE A 15 -10.58 4.11 6.21
N PHE A 16 -9.67 4.36 5.28
CA PHE A 16 -8.40 5.03 5.60
C PHE A 16 -8.63 6.46 6.10
N HIS A 17 -9.58 7.20 5.55
CA HIS A 17 -9.90 8.53 6.04
C HIS A 17 -10.40 8.54 7.49
N ASN A 18 -11.20 7.53 7.87
CA ASN A 18 -11.81 7.46 9.19
C ASN A 18 -10.87 6.92 10.29
N TYR A 19 -9.85 6.14 9.92
CA TYR A 19 -9.04 5.39 10.89
C TYR A 19 -7.53 5.60 10.76
N ALA A 20 -7.01 6.06 9.62
CA ALA A 20 -5.58 6.27 9.45
C ALA A 20 -5.18 7.59 10.10
N GLU A 21 -4.40 7.53 11.16
CA GLU A 21 -3.86 8.73 11.81
C GLU A 21 -2.55 9.14 11.13
N PRO A 22 -2.36 10.42 10.73
CA PRO A 22 -1.15 10.85 10.02
C PRO A 22 0.17 10.45 10.71
N ASP A 23 0.20 10.44 12.04
CA ASP A 23 1.38 10.08 12.84
C ASP A 23 1.78 8.60 12.75
N GLU A 24 0.87 7.72 12.33
CA GLU A 24 1.16 6.30 12.06
C GLU A 24 2.02 6.12 10.80
N PHE A 25 1.99 7.10 9.91
CA PHE A 25 2.65 7.04 8.61
C PHE A 25 3.79 8.05 8.49
N PHE A 26 3.62 9.26 9.01
CA PHE A 26 4.54 10.36 8.80
C PHE A 26 5.97 10.01 9.22
N ASN A 27 6.90 10.09 8.27
CA ASN A 27 8.32 9.76 8.46
C ASN A 27 8.58 8.31 8.96
N LYS A 28 7.61 7.41 8.87
CA LYS A 28 7.74 5.99 9.21
C LYS A 28 8.15 5.16 8.01
N ALA A 29 8.68 3.97 8.28
CA ALA A 29 8.81 2.92 7.27
C ALA A 29 7.53 2.08 7.31
N VAL A 30 6.85 1.95 6.17
CA VAL A 30 5.56 1.28 6.01
C VAL A 30 5.74 0.10 5.07
N LEU A 31 5.18 -1.04 5.45
CA LEU A 31 5.10 -2.25 4.62
C LEU A 31 3.63 -2.52 4.31
N GLU A 32 3.26 -2.54 3.04
CA GLU A 32 1.93 -2.92 2.57
C GLU A 32 1.94 -4.37 2.10
N VAL A 33 1.11 -5.22 2.70
CA VAL A 33 0.93 -6.62 2.30
C VAL A 33 -0.27 -6.73 1.36
N GLY A 34 -0.08 -7.39 0.21
CA GLY A 34 -1.11 -7.48 -0.83
C GLY A 34 -1.19 -6.19 -1.66
N SER A 35 -0.04 -5.62 -2.01
CA SER A 35 0.03 -4.29 -2.65
C SER A 35 -0.30 -4.29 -4.13
N ARG A 36 -0.49 -5.47 -4.76
CA ARG A 36 -0.70 -5.55 -6.20
C ARG A 36 -2.00 -4.84 -6.61
N TYR A 37 -1.87 -3.98 -7.60
CA TYR A 37 -3.01 -3.25 -8.15
C TYR A 37 -3.96 -4.17 -8.95
N VAL A 38 -5.05 -4.59 -8.32
CA VAL A 38 -6.13 -5.33 -8.98
C VAL A 38 -7.34 -4.43 -9.22
N ASN A 39 -7.84 -3.77 -8.16
CA ASN A 39 -9.06 -2.95 -8.18
C ASN A 39 -8.85 -1.58 -7.52
N GLY A 40 -7.66 -1.01 -7.72
CA GLY A 40 -7.21 0.21 -7.04
C GLY A 40 -6.20 -0.08 -5.92
N SER A 41 -5.66 0.99 -5.35
CA SER A 41 -4.66 0.93 -4.28
C SER A 41 -4.76 2.16 -3.39
N VAL A 42 -4.39 2.00 -2.12
CA VAL A 42 -4.29 3.08 -1.13
C VAL A 42 -2.93 3.78 -1.16
N ARG A 43 -1.92 3.15 -1.78
CA ARG A 43 -0.55 3.67 -1.85
C ARG A 43 -0.48 5.11 -2.37
N PRO A 44 -1.16 5.51 -3.46
CA PRO A 44 -1.12 6.90 -3.92
C PRO A 44 -1.66 7.90 -2.89
N PHE A 45 -2.68 7.52 -2.12
CA PHE A 45 -3.22 8.37 -1.05
C PHE A 45 -2.20 8.50 0.10
N ILE A 46 -1.63 7.39 0.57
CA ILE A 46 -0.69 7.38 1.68
C ILE A 46 0.60 8.15 1.32
N GLU A 47 1.20 7.88 0.16
CA GLU A 47 2.40 8.59 -0.30
C GLU A 47 2.14 10.08 -0.55
N ARG A 48 0.95 10.42 -1.06
CA ARG A 48 0.62 11.82 -1.38
C ARG A 48 0.27 12.63 -0.16
N PHE A 49 -0.43 12.08 0.83
CA PHE A 49 -1.01 12.84 1.94
C PHE A 49 -0.40 12.52 3.30
N LEU A 50 0.04 11.27 3.54
CA LEU A 50 0.52 10.84 4.86
C LEU A 50 2.05 10.78 4.98
N LYS A 51 2.78 10.89 3.86
CA LYS A 51 4.23 11.16 3.78
C LYS A 51 5.10 10.19 4.62
N PRO A 52 5.05 8.89 4.32
CA PRO A 52 6.01 7.93 4.89
C PRO A 52 7.44 8.24 4.46
N ARG A 53 8.42 7.87 5.30
CA ARG A 53 9.86 7.92 4.96
C ARG A 53 10.22 6.86 3.94
N LEU A 54 9.59 5.69 4.06
CA LEU A 54 9.75 4.56 3.16
C LEU A 54 8.41 3.83 3.09
N TYR A 55 8.01 3.42 1.89
CA TYR A 55 6.80 2.64 1.67
C TYR A 55 7.14 1.48 0.71
N VAL A 56 7.04 0.25 1.21
CA VAL A 56 7.34 -0.96 0.45
C VAL A 56 6.07 -1.78 0.30
N GLY A 57 5.68 -2.06 -0.93
CA GLY A 57 4.59 -2.97 -1.25
C GLY A 57 5.09 -4.38 -1.56
N ILE A 58 4.45 -5.39 -0.97
CA ILE A 58 4.74 -6.79 -1.26
C ILE A 58 3.49 -7.55 -1.71
N ASP A 59 3.69 -8.57 -2.52
CA ASP A 59 2.64 -9.47 -2.99
C ASP A 59 3.22 -10.83 -3.41
N LEU A 60 2.36 -11.83 -3.61
CA LEU A 60 2.74 -13.15 -4.14
C LEU A 60 2.99 -13.11 -5.65
N GLU A 61 2.37 -12.16 -6.35
CA GLU A 61 2.50 -12.00 -7.79
C GLU A 61 3.08 -10.63 -8.15
N PRO A 62 3.92 -10.53 -9.20
CA PRO A 62 4.38 -9.24 -9.68
C PRO A 62 3.20 -8.38 -10.19
N GLY A 63 3.34 -7.06 -10.08
CA GLY A 63 2.37 -6.12 -10.65
C GLY A 63 2.62 -4.67 -10.22
N LEU A 64 1.72 -3.78 -10.63
CA LEU A 64 1.80 -2.36 -10.28
C LEU A 64 1.71 -2.21 -8.75
N PHE A 65 2.63 -1.43 -8.18
CA PHE A 65 2.84 -1.19 -6.73
C PHE A 65 3.44 -2.36 -5.91
N VAL A 66 3.88 -3.44 -6.56
CA VAL A 66 4.67 -4.50 -5.91
C VAL A 66 6.15 -4.16 -6.07
N ASP A 67 6.81 -3.84 -4.96
CA ASP A 67 8.25 -3.58 -4.92
C ASP A 67 9.03 -4.89 -4.74
N VAL A 68 8.50 -5.83 -3.96
CA VAL A 68 9.12 -7.14 -3.71
C VAL A 68 8.06 -8.24 -3.81
N VAL A 69 8.32 -9.25 -4.65
CA VAL A 69 7.52 -10.48 -4.65
C VAL A 69 7.99 -11.37 -3.51
N VAL A 70 7.12 -11.70 -2.58
CA VAL A 70 7.45 -12.46 -1.36
C VAL A 70 6.42 -13.55 -1.14
N PHE A 71 6.88 -14.78 -0.88
CA PHE A 71 6.02 -15.86 -0.41
C PHE A 71 5.84 -15.72 1.10
N THR A 72 4.60 -15.81 1.58
CA THR A 72 4.25 -15.52 2.99
C THR A 72 5.04 -16.37 3.99
N GLU A 73 5.45 -17.57 3.58
CA GLU A 73 6.29 -18.49 4.37
C GLU A 73 7.72 -18.00 4.63
N THR A 74 8.20 -16.99 3.90
CA THR A 74 9.56 -16.44 4.07
C THR A 74 9.58 -15.04 4.67
N LEU A 75 8.44 -14.51 5.10
CA LEU A 75 8.37 -13.15 5.66
C LEU A 75 8.64 -13.17 7.17
N GLU A 76 9.82 -12.68 7.55
CA GLU A 76 10.26 -12.64 8.95
C GLU A 76 10.56 -11.21 9.41
N HIS A 77 10.10 -10.87 10.62
CA HIS A 77 10.46 -9.61 11.28
C HIS A 77 11.79 -9.79 12.00
N VAL A 78 12.87 -9.23 11.44
CA VAL A 78 14.18 -9.21 12.10
C VAL A 78 14.33 -7.89 12.87
N ARG A 79 14.51 -7.96 14.19
CA ARG A 79 14.88 -6.80 15.01
C ARG A 79 16.40 -6.71 15.05
N ASN A 80 16.94 -5.58 14.58
CA ASN A 80 18.32 -5.17 14.87
C ASN A 80 18.39 -4.46 16.22
#